data_AF-E3H253-F1
#
_entry.id   AF-E3H253-F1
#
_cell.length_a   1.000
_cell.length_b   1.000
_cell.length_c   1.000
_cell.angle_alpha   90.00
_cell.angle_beta   90.00
_cell.angle_gamma   90.00
#
_symmetry.space_group_name_H-M   'P 1'
#
loop_
_entity.id
_entity.type
_entity.pdbx_description
1 polymer ?
#
loop_
_entity_poly.entity_id
_entity_poly.type
_entity_poly.pdbx_seq_one_letter_code
_entity_poly.pdbx_strand_id
1 'polypeptide(L)' 'MDRFLDPHDTLADKGYQGLDLITPVKKLPGGELTEDEKHLNRHINHHRVVIERVIAHFKC' A
#
# COMPACT_ATOMS: atom_id res chain seq x y z
N MET A 1 -6.11 21.25 2.62
CA MET A 1 -5.33 20.09 3.11
C MET A 1 -4.97 19.13 1.95
N ASP A 2 -5.37 19.44 0.71
CA ASP A 2 -5.30 18.57 -0.48
C ASP A 2 -4.00 18.57 -1.30
N ARG A 3 -2.93 19.23 -0.87
CA ARG A 3 -1.72 19.33 -1.70
C ARG A 3 -0.85 18.05 -1.69
N PHE A 4 -1.09 17.12 -0.76
CA PHE A 4 -0.16 16.01 -0.48
C PHE A 4 -0.68 14.61 -0.82
N LEU A 5 -1.93 14.47 -1.27
CA LEU A 5 -2.51 13.18 -1.62
C LEU A 5 -3.06 13.26 -3.04
N ASP A 6 -2.18 13.23 -4.03
CA ASP A 6 -2.59 12.97 -5.40
C ASP A 6 -2.97 11.48 -5.50
N PRO A 7 -4.23 11.14 -5.82
CA PRO A 7 -4.69 9.76 -5.99
C PRO A 7 -3.77 8.91 -6.88
N HIS A 8 -3.17 9.54 -7.89
CA HIS A 8 -2.37 8.84 -8.89
C HIS A 8 -0.92 8.61 -8.49
N ASP A 9 -0.41 9.30 -7.46
CA ASP A 9 1.00 9.25 -7.07
C ASP A 9 1.21 8.89 -5.58
N THR A 10 0.12 8.67 -4.84
CA THR A 10 0.21 8.42 -3.40
C THR A 10 0.11 6.93 -3.08
N LEU A 11 1.21 6.38 -2.55
CA LEU A 11 1.24 5.04 -1.96
C LEU A 11 0.67 5.05 -0.54
N ALA A 12 -0.30 4.19 -0.27
CA ALA A 12 -0.97 4.12 1.01
C ALA A 12 -1.13 2.70 1.54
N ASP A 13 -1.53 2.62 2.82
CA ASP A 13 -1.77 1.33 3.44
C ASP A 13 -3.00 0.60 2.91
N LYS A 14 -3.01 -0.75 3.03
CA LYS A 14 -4.18 -1.57 2.67
C LYS A 14 -5.48 -1.11 3.36
N GLY A 15 -5.38 -0.52 4.55
CA GLY A 15 -6.53 0.05 5.27
C GLY A 15 -7.15 1.30 4.63
N TYR A 16 -6.46 1.93 3.68
CA TYR A 16 -6.92 3.13 2.96
C TYR A 16 -7.55 2.81 1.59
N GLN A 17 -7.87 1.54 1.32
CA GLN A 17 -8.66 1.17 0.14
C GLN A 17 -9.99 1.94 0.10
N GLY A 18 -10.35 2.44 -1.09
CA GLY A 18 -11.55 3.26 -1.29
C GLY A 18 -11.32 4.77 -1.27
N LEU A 19 -10.08 5.22 -1.04
CA LEU A 19 -9.69 6.64 -1.08
C LEU A 19 -8.99 7.06 -2.38
N ASP A 20 -9.12 6.25 -3.44
CA ASP A 20 -8.47 6.46 -4.74
C ASP A 20 -6.93 6.49 -4.71
N LEU A 21 -6.32 5.97 -3.63
CA LEU A 21 -4.86 5.90 -3.47
C LEU A 21 -4.30 4.57 -4.01
N ILE A 22 -3.01 4.57 -4.37
CA ILE A 22 -2.28 3.34 -4.71
C ILE A 22 -2.13 2.49 -3.45
N THR A 23 -2.81 1.35 -3.40
CA THR A 23 -2.82 0.45 -2.24
C THR A 23 -2.57 -1.00 -2.67
N PRO A 24 -2.03 -1.86 -1.78
CA PRO A 24 -1.96 -3.29 -2.05
C PRO A 24 -3.34 -3.88 -2.34
N VAL A 25 -3.43 -4.75 -3.33
CA VAL A 25 -4.64 -5.48 -3.68
C VAL A 25 -5.01 -6.44 -2.54
N LYS A 26 -6.30 -6.46 -2.18
CA LYS A 26 -6.83 -7.35 -1.15
C LYS A 26 -7.34 -8.63 -1.80
N LYS A 27 -6.92 -9.77 -1.24
CA LYS A 27 -7.48 -11.07 -1.60
C LYS A 27 -8.98 -11.10 -1.29
N LEU A 28 -9.79 -11.43 -2.27
CA LEU A 28 -11.23 -11.60 -2.10
C LEU A 28 -11.55 -12.90 -1.35
N PRO A 29 -12.67 -12.97 -0.60
CA PRO A 29 -13.10 -14.20 0.03
C PRO A 29 -13.27 -15.33 -1.00
N GLY A 30 -12.58 -16.45 -0.79
CA GLY A 30 -12.65 -17.62 -1.68
C GLY A 30 -11.88 -17.52 -3.01
N GLY A 31 -11.27 -16.37 -3.32
CA GLY A 31 -10.42 -16.19 -4.50
C GLY A 31 -8.94 -16.12 -4.14
N GLU A 32 -8.05 -16.37 -5.09
CA GLU A 32 -6.61 -16.14 -4.94
C GLU A 32 -6.18 -14.86 -5.66
N LEU A 33 -5.05 -14.28 -5.22
CA LEU A 33 -4.41 -13.23 -6.00
C LEU A 33 -3.83 -13.83 -7.29
N THR A 34 -4.01 -13.11 -8.39
CA THR A 34 -3.30 -13.36 -9.64
C THR A 34 -1.79 -13.10 -9.44
N GLU A 35 -0.96 -13.64 -10.33
CA GLU A 35 0.49 -13.42 -10.25
C GLU A 35 0.86 -11.93 -10.41
N ASP A 36 0.11 -11.19 -11.22
CA ASP A 36 0.30 -9.75 -11.41
C ASP A 36 -0.04 -8.98 -10.14
N GLU A 37 -1.15 -9.31 -9.47
CA GLU A 37 -1.50 -8.70 -8.18
C GLU A 37 -0.48 -9.03 -7.08
N LYS A 38 0.07 -10.25 -7.09
CA LYS A 38 1.18 -10.61 -6.20
C LYS A 38 2.43 -9.80 -6.51
N HIS A 39 2.75 -9.60 -7.79
CA HIS A 39 3.90 -8.79 -8.20
C HIS A 39 3.74 -7.33 -7.77
N LEU A 40 2.57 -6.74 -8.01
CA LEU A 40 2.23 -5.40 -7.56
C LEU A 40 2.33 -5.27 -6.03
N ASN A 41 1.74 -6.21 -5.29
CA ASN A 41 1.81 -6.21 -3.83
C ASN A 41 3.25 -6.32 -3.30
N ARG A 42 4.11 -7.12 -3.94
CA ARG A 42 5.54 -7.20 -3.58
C ARG A 42 6.24 -5.87 -3.78
N HIS A 43 5.99 -5.19 -4.90
CA HIS A 43 6.57 -3.88 -5.20
C HIS A 43 6.12 -2.83 -4.17
N ILE A 44 4.82 -2.75 -3.89
CA ILE A 44 4.29 -1.83 -2.88
C ILE A 44 4.86 -2.13 -1.48
N ASN A 45 4.87 -3.40 -1.07
CA ASN A 45 5.42 -3.78 0.24
C ASN A 45 6.91 -3.50 0.38
N HIS A 46 7.68 -3.56 -0.70
CA HIS A 46 9.10 -3.22 -0.68
C HIS A 46 9.32 -1.77 -0.18
N HIS A 47 8.52 -0.82 -0.65
CA HIS A 47 8.57 0.56 -0.18
C HIS A 47 8.05 0.71 1.25
N ARG A 48 6.93 0.04 1.57
CA ARG A 48 6.33 0.11 2.90
C ARG A 48 7.25 -0.35 4.02
N VAL A 49 8.00 -1.43 3.83
CA VAL A 49 8.91 -1.96 4.87
C VAL A 49 9.95 -0.92 5.28
N VAL A 50 10.47 -0.12 4.33
CA VAL A 50 11.41 0.97 4.64
C VAL A 50 10.72 2.05 5.47
N ILE A 51 9.52 2.47 5.07
CA ILE A 51 8.73 3.49 5.77
C ILE A 51 8.38 3.03 7.19
N GLU A 52 7.86 1.82 7.33
CA GLU A 52 7.49 1.21 8.61
C GLU A 52 8.69 1.08 9.54
N ARG A 53 9.86 0.67 9.01
CA ARG A 53 11.11 0.60 9.79
C ARG A 53 11.55 1.97 10.30
N VAL A 54 11.49 2.99 9.45
CA VAL A 54 11.83 4.37 9.85
C VAL A 54 10.85 4.87 10.92
N ILE A 55 9.55 4.67 10.71
CA ILE A 55 8.52 5.02 11.69
C ILE A 55 8.75 4.29 13.02
N ALA A 56 9.06 3.00 12.99
CA ALA A 56 9.35 2.21 14.19
C ALA A 56 10.55 2.76 14.96
N HIS A 57 11.62 3.15 14.28
CA HIS A 57 12.78 3.80 14.92
C HIS A 57 12.41 5.12 15.62
N PHE A 58 11.39 5.84 15.14
CA PHE A 58 10.92 7.08 15.77
C PHE A 58 9.86 6.86 16.85
N LYS A 59 9.13 5.75 16.82
CA LYS A 59 8.04 5.47 17.77
C LYS A 59 8.52 4.94 19.13
N CYS A 60 9.70 4.31 19.19
CA CYS A 60 10.29 3.64 20.35
C CYS A 60 9.39 2.58 21.00
#